data_AF-A0A7W0RZV8-F1
#
_entry.id   AF-A0A7W0RZV8-F1
#
_cell.length_a   1.000
_cell.length_b   1.000
_cell.length_c   1.000
_cell.angle_alpha   90.00
_cell.angle_beta   90.00
_cell.angle_gamma   90.00
#
_symmetry.space_group_name_H-M   'P 1'
#
loop_
_entity.id
_entity.type
_entity.pdbx_description
1 polymer ?
#
loop_
_entity_poly.entity_id
_entity_poly.type
_entity_poly.pdbx_seq_one_letter_code
_entity_poly.pdbx_strand_id
1 'polypeptide(L)'
;PLHVHACEQPQELELCLEEHGMTPIELLSETGCLGERTTVVHATHASDHELDLLADAAARVCICPTTEASLGDGFAPALRLLERRIPLCIGSDSNVRIDPLEELRELDGIARRLALRRNLFSVERLLAIGREDSGAALALENWPETLLNLDHRSLRGVSEADVDAALVFSCSSDVFSRP
;
A
#
# COMPACT_ATOMS: atom_id res chain seq x y z
N PRO A 1 -13.90 10.93 -1.82
CA PRO A 1 -12.42 10.80 -1.79
C PRO A 1 -11.91 11.01 -3.22
N LEU A 2 -10.70 11.55 -3.39
CA LEU A 2 -10.03 11.64 -4.69
C LEU A 2 -9.00 10.51 -4.76
N HIS A 3 -9.05 9.68 -5.80
CA HIS A 3 -8.09 8.62 -6.06
C HIS A 3 -7.47 8.87 -7.43
N VAL A 4 -6.14 8.88 -7.51
CA VAL A 4 -5.42 9.23 -8.74
C VAL A 4 -4.12 8.44 -8.84
N HIS A 5 -3.85 7.84 -10.00
CA HIS A 5 -2.54 7.27 -10.30
C HIS A 5 -1.54 8.41 -10.50
N ALA A 6 -0.39 8.33 -9.84
CA ALA A 6 0.70 9.28 -10.07
C ALA A 6 2.04 8.68 -9.67
N CYS A 7 3.06 9.05 -10.46
CA CYS A 7 4.44 8.60 -10.36
C CYS A 7 4.58 7.07 -10.41
N GLU A 8 3.78 6.40 -11.26
CA GLU A 8 3.80 4.94 -11.44
C GLU A 8 4.98 4.49 -12.31
N GLN A 9 5.18 5.12 -13.46
CA GLN A 9 6.21 4.73 -14.44
C GLN A 9 7.17 5.89 -14.77
N PRO A 10 8.45 5.63 -15.09
CA PRO A 10 9.39 6.69 -15.45
C PRO A 10 8.96 7.51 -16.67
N GLN A 11 8.29 6.87 -17.63
CA GLN A 11 7.76 7.55 -18.82
C GLN A 11 6.69 8.58 -18.46
N GLU A 12 5.89 8.34 -17.43
CA GLU A 12 4.90 9.32 -16.94
C GLU A 12 5.60 10.58 -16.42
N LEU A 13 6.69 10.41 -15.65
CA LEU A 13 7.48 11.52 -15.12
C LEU A 13 8.06 12.37 -16.26
N GLU A 14 8.64 11.72 -17.26
CA GLU A 14 9.21 12.39 -18.44
C GLU A 14 8.14 13.21 -19.18
N LEU A 15 7.01 12.60 -19.50
CA LEU A 15 5.93 13.27 -20.24
C LEU A 15 5.27 14.39 -19.44
N CYS A 16 5.09 14.22 -18.12
CA CYS A 16 4.53 15.26 -17.26
C CYS A 16 5.47 16.47 -17.15
N LEU A 17 6.79 16.23 -17.05
CA LEU A 17 7.79 17.29 -17.05
C LEU A 17 7.83 18.03 -18.38
N GLU A 18 7.73 17.34 -19.52
CA GLU A 18 7.72 17.95 -20.85
C GLU A 18 6.50 18.86 -21.06
N GLU A 19 5.30 18.41 -20.66
CA GLU A 19 4.05 19.15 -20.88
C GLU A 19 3.83 20.25 -19.84
N HIS A 20 4.15 19.99 -18.57
CA HIS A 20 3.77 20.85 -17.45
C HIS A 20 4.96 21.50 -16.71
N GLY A 21 6.19 21.06 -16.96
CA GLY A 21 7.37 21.52 -16.23
C GLY A 21 7.42 21.07 -14.77
N MET A 22 6.58 20.09 -14.41
CA MET A 22 6.41 19.55 -13.05
C MET A 22 6.25 18.03 -13.14
N THR A 23 6.61 17.30 -12.08
CA THR A 23 6.26 15.87 -11.97
C THR A 23 4.78 15.68 -11.62
N PRO A 24 4.21 14.48 -11.75
CA PRO A 24 2.78 14.24 -11.50
C PRO A 24 2.31 14.68 -10.10
N ILE A 25 3.06 14.37 -9.03
CA ILE A 25 2.66 14.76 -7.67
C ILE A 25 2.86 16.27 -7.44
N GLU A 26 3.91 16.89 -7.99
CA GLU A 26 4.07 18.34 -7.97
C GLU A 26 2.88 19.04 -8.63
N LEU A 27 2.44 18.55 -9.79
CA LEU A 27 1.27 19.07 -10.50
C LEU A 27 -0.02 18.92 -9.68
N LEU A 28 -0.21 17.78 -9.01
CA LEU A 28 -1.34 17.59 -8.10
C LEU A 28 -1.30 18.58 -6.92
N SER A 29 -0.10 18.89 -6.42
CA SER A 29 0.09 19.89 -5.36
C SER A 29 -0.26 21.29 -5.84
N GLU A 30 0.31 21.72 -6.97
CA GLU A 30 0.10 23.06 -7.55
C GLU A 30 -1.38 23.31 -7.90
N THR A 31 -2.08 22.28 -8.37
CA THR A 31 -3.50 22.38 -8.72
C THR A 31 -4.45 22.28 -7.52
N GLY A 32 -3.92 22.09 -6.30
CA GLY A 32 -4.72 21.96 -5.07
C GLY A 32 -5.49 20.64 -4.97
N CYS A 33 -5.05 19.61 -5.70
CA CYS A 33 -5.66 18.27 -5.67
C CYS A 33 -5.18 17.41 -4.49
N LEU A 34 -4.05 17.76 -3.86
CA LEU A 34 -3.58 17.06 -2.66
C LEU A 34 -4.33 17.53 -1.40
N GLY A 35 -4.70 16.57 -0.54
CA GLY A 35 -5.33 16.81 0.75
C GLY A 35 -5.66 15.51 1.48
N GLU A 36 -6.22 15.61 2.69
CA GLU A 36 -6.53 14.47 3.58
C GLU A 36 -7.42 13.38 2.94
N ARG A 37 -8.19 13.76 1.93
CA ARG A 37 -9.12 12.87 1.21
C ARG A 37 -8.57 12.37 -0.13
N THR A 38 -7.31 12.66 -0.43
CA THR A 38 -6.62 12.26 -1.64
C THR A 38 -5.79 11.01 -1.37
N THR A 39 -5.92 10.03 -2.25
CA THR A 39 -5.10 8.82 -2.28
C THR A 39 -4.37 8.79 -3.62
N VAL A 40 -3.05 8.91 -3.57
CA VAL A 40 -2.18 8.71 -4.72
C VAL A 40 -1.88 7.22 -4.82
N VAL A 41 -2.27 6.62 -5.93
CA VAL A 41 -2.01 5.21 -6.21
C VAL A 41 -0.63 5.09 -6.85
N HIS A 42 0.13 4.08 -6.43
CA HIS A 42 1.52 3.78 -6.74
C HIS A 42 2.55 4.67 -6.02
N ALA A 43 2.75 5.91 -6.47
CA ALA A 43 3.86 6.77 -6.05
C ALA A 43 5.25 6.08 -6.13
N THR A 44 5.40 5.10 -7.03
CA THR A 44 6.58 4.24 -7.18
C THR A 44 7.86 5.05 -7.36
N HIS A 45 7.80 6.10 -8.17
CA HIS A 45 8.95 6.95 -8.50
C HIS A 45 8.94 8.32 -7.82
N ALA A 46 8.10 8.51 -6.78
CA ALA A 46 8.05 9.78 -6.07
C ALA A 46 9.43 10.13 -5.44
N SER A 47 9.89 11.34 -5.74
CA SER A 47 11.08 11.96 -5.16
C SER A 47 10.85 12.32 -3.68
N ASP A 48 11.93 12.62 -2.95
CA ASP A 48 11.80 13.06 -1.55
C ASP A 48 10.95 14.33 -1.41
N HIS A 49 11.05 15.25 -2.37
CA HIS A 49 10.24 16.46 -2.39
C HIS A 49 8.74 16.14 -2.55
N GLU A 50 8.39 15.27 -3.49
CA GLU A 50 7.00 14.84 -3.70
C GLU A 50 6.43 14.10 -2.50
N LEU A 51 7.24 13.29 -1.83
CA LEU A 51 6.83 12.66 -0.58
C LEU A 51 6.59 13.69 0.53
N ASP A 52 7.40 14.75 0.61
CA ASP A 52 7.16 15.84 1.57
C ASP A 52 5.83 16.57 1.26
N LEU A 53 5.52 16.82 -0.03
CA LEU A 53 4.23 17.39 -0.44
C LEU A 53 3.03 16.52 -0.01
N LEU A 54 3.13 15.20 -0.20
CA LEU A 54 2.10 14.26 0.25
C LEU A 54 1.92 14.29 1.77
N ALA A 55 3.02 14.34 2.52
CA ALA A 55 3.00 14.39 3.98
C ALA A 55 2.36 15.71 4.48
N ASP A 56 2.76 16.85 3.92
CA ASP A 56 2.24 18.17 4.28
C ASP A 56 0.75 18.29 3.98
N ALA A 57 0.28 17.68 2.89
CA ALA A 57 -1.14 17.63 2.53
C ALA A 57 -1.94 16.57 3.31
N ALA A 58 -1.29 15.75 4.14
CA ALA A 58 -1.87 14.57 4.78
C ALA A 58 -2.54 13.61 3.78
N ALA A 59 -2.04 13.56 2.55
CA ALA A 59 -2.50 12.65 1.51
C ALA A 59 -2.05 11.22 1.80
N ARG A 60 -2.76 10.24 1.25
CA ARG A 60 -2.48 8.81 1.40
C ARG A 60 -1.80 8.26 0.16
N VAL A 61 -1.00 7.21 0.34
CA VAL A 61 -0.49 6.40 -0.77
C VAL A 61 -1.13 5.01 -0.76
N CYS A 62 -1.66 4.58 -1.90
CA CYS A 62 -2.08 3.20 -2.13
C CYS A 62 -0.99 2.48 -2.92
N ILE A 63 -0.37 1.46 -2.33
CA ILE A 63 0.64 0.66 -3.00
C ILE A 63 -0.03 -0.60 -3.54
N CYS A 64 0.31 -1.02 -4.75
CA CYS A 64 -0.24 -2.22 -5.38
C CYS A 64 0.87 -3.23 -5.73
N PRO A 65 1.60 -3.79 -4.74
CA PRO A 65 2.85 -4.50 -4.98
C PRO A 65 2.78 -5.64 -6.00
N THR A 66 1.70 -6.44 -6.01
CA THR A 66 1.60 -7.56 -6.98
C THR A 66 1.42 -7.06 -8.41
N THR A 67 0.66 -5.99 -8.62
CA THR A 67 0.51 -5.35 -9.93
C THR A 67 1.79 -4.62 -10.34
N GLU A 68 2.38 -3.84 -9.44
CA GLU A 68 3.63 -3.10 -9.70
C GLU A 68 4.78 -4.05 -10.10
N ALA A 69 4.84 -5.22 -9.45
CA ALA A 69 5.78 -6.27 -9.83
C ALA A 69 5.44 -6.92 -11.18
N SER A 70 4.15 -7.13 -11.49
CA SER A 70 3.70 -7.71 -12.74
C SER A 70 3.92 -6.78 -13.94
N LEU A 71 3.78 -5.47 -13.75
CA LEU A 71 3.99 -4.44 -14.79
C LEU A 71 5.45 -4.02 -14.90
N GLY A 72 6.25 -4.26 -13.86
CA GLY A 72 7.67 -3.93 -13.83
C GLY A 72 7.94 -2.46 -13.54
N ASP A 73 7.09 -1.82 -12.74
CA ASP A 73 7.17 -0.39 -12.44
C ASP A 73 8.42 -0.06 -11.61
N GLY A 74 8.64 -0.83 -10.54
CA GLY A 74 9.78 -0.65 -9.66
C GLY A 74 9.47 -1.07 -8.22
N PHE A 75 10.26 -0.54 -7.29
CA PHE A 75 10.00 -0.73 -5.86
C PHE A 75 9.36 0.53 -5.27
N ALA A 76 8.17 0.36 -4.69
CA ALA A 76 7.52 1.40 -3.92
C ALA A 76 8.46 1.97 -2.83
N PRO A 77 8.44 3.29 -2.56
CA PRO A 77 9.33 3.93 -1.59
C PRO A 77 8.85 3.73 -0.13
N ALA A 78 8.50 2.48 0.22
CA ALA A 78 7.81 2.11 1.46
C ALA A 78 8.47 2.66 2.74
N LEU A 79 9.80 2.65 2.82
CA LEU A 79 10.52 3.17 4.00
C LEU A 79 10.48 4.68 4.11
N ARG A 80 10.61 5.37 2.97
CA ARG A 80 10.55 6.84 2.91
C ARG A 80 9.14 7.34 3.24
N LEU A 81 8.12 6.57 2.86
CA LEU A 81 6.72 6.80 3.24
C LEU A 81 6.50 6.61 4.75
N LEU A 82 7.03 5.51 5.31
CA LEU A 82 6.96 5.22 6.74
C LEU A 82 7.63 6.29 7.60
N GLU A 83 8.82 6.75 7.23
CA GLU A 83 9.59 7.78 7.95
C GLU A 83 8.83 9.11 8.04
N ARG A 84 8.09 9.45 6.97
CA ARG A 84 7.25 10.65 6.89
C ARG A 84 5.86 10.48 7.50
N ARG A 85 5.52 9.27 7.96
CA ARG A 85 4.19 8.91 8.49
C ARG A 85 3.06 9.18 7.49
N ILE A 86 3.36 9.04 6.19
CA ILE A 86 2.34 9.14 5.16
C ILE A 86 1.38 7.95 5.33
N PRO A 87 0.05 8.17 5.40
CA PRO A 87 -0.93 7.08 5.45
C PRO A 87 -0.75 6.12 4.27
N LEU A 88 -0.81 4.81 4.55
CA LEU A 88 -0.61 3.76 3.56
C LEU A 88 -1.83 2.85 3.49
N CYS A 89 -2.27 2.52 2.27
CA CYS A 89 -3.19 1.41 2.02
C CYS A 89 -2.65 0.51 0.90
N ILE A 90 -3.31 -0.61 0.66
CA ILE A 90 -2.96 -1.56 -0.41
C ILE A 90 -4.11 -1.79 -1.38
N GLY A 91 -3.80 -2.15 -2.62
CA GLY A 91 -4.78 -2.51 -3.65
C GLY A 91 -4.28 -3.63 -4.56
N SER A 92 -5.20 -4.47 -5.06
CA SER A 92 -4.87 -5.52 -6.05
C SER A 92 -4.75 -4.99 -7.47
N ASP A 93 -5.31 -3.81 -7.74
CA ASP A 93 -5.27 -3.09 -9.01
C ASP A 93 -5.64 -3.95 -10.24
N SER A 94 -4.65 -4.40 -11.04
CA SER A 94 -4.86 -5.19 -12.26
C SER A 94 -5.55 -6.53 -11.99
N ASN A 95 -5.61 -6.95 -10.73
CA ASN A 95 -6.17 -8.23 -10.29
C ASN A 95 -5.44 -9.45 -10.87
N VAL A 96 -4.18 -9.29 -11.31
CA VAL A 96 -3.28 -10.43 -11.59
C VAL A 96 -3.22 -11.38 -10.39
N ARG A 97 -3.32 -10.80 -9.18
CA ARG A 97 -3.60 -11.51 -7.95
C ARG A 97 -4.57 -10.71 -7.09
N ILE A 98 -5.61 -11.39 -6.57
CA ILE A 98 -6.49 -10.82 -5.54
C ILE A 98 -6.19 -11.55 -4.23
N ASP A 99 -5.31 -10.99 -3.41
CA ASP A 99 -4.99 -11.49 -2.07
C ASP A 99 -4.38 -10.38 -1.21
N PRO A 100 -5.13 -9.76 -0.28
CA PRO A 100 -4.59 -8.69 0.56
C PRO A 100 -3.41 -9.15 1.43
N LEU A 101 -3.33 -10.43 1.79
CA LEU A 101 -2.20 -10.95 2.57
C LEU A 101 -0.93 -11.06 1.71
N GLU A 102 -1.09 -11.28 0.40
CA GLU A 102 0.04 -11.25 -0.55
C GLU A 102 0.54 -9.82 -0.77
N GLU A 103 -0.36 -8.84 -0.92
CA GLU A 103 0.03 -7.42 -1.01
C GLU A 103 0.83 -6.97 0.22
N LEU A 104 0.36 -7.33 1.44
CA LEU A 104 1.07 -6.98 2.68
C LEU A 104 2.46 -7.62 2.75
N ARG A 105 2.59 -8.89 2.33
CA ARG A 105 3.88 -9.56 2.29
C ARG A 105 4.83 -8.95 1.28
N GLU A 106 4.35 -8.60 0.09
CA GLU A 106 5.19 -7.97 -0.92
C GLU A 106 5.60 -6.56 -0.49
N LEU A 107 4.71 -5.77 0.12
CA LEU A 107 5.06 -4.47 0.72
C LEU A 107 6.19 -4.59 1.75
N ASP A 108 6.07 -5.51 2.71
CA ASP A 108 7.12 -5.78 3.70
C ASP A 108 8.40 -6.34 3.04
N GLY A 109 8.25 -7.21 2.03
CA GLY A 109 9.33 -7.75 1.22
C GLY A 109 10.13 -6.67 0.49
N ILE A 110 9.45 -5.72 -0.16
CA ILE A 110 10.04 -4.55 -0.83
C ILE A 110 10.88 -3.75 0.18
N ALA A 111 10.30 -3.39 1.32
CA ALA A 111 11.02 -2.64 2.35
C ALA A 111 12.26 -3.39 2.85
N ARG A 112 12.15 -4.70 3.10
CA ARG A 112 13.27 -5.54 3.55
C ARG A 112 14.38 -5.62 2.52
N ARG A 113 14.03 -5.78 1.24
CA ARG A 113 14.98 -5.84 0.12
C ARG A 113 15.72 -4.52 -0.04
N LEU A 114 15.04 -3.39 0.10
CA LEU A 114 15.65 -2.06 0.03
C LEU A 114 16.58 -1.75 1.22
N ALA A 115 16.18 -2.11 2.45
CA ALA A 115 16.98 -1.81 3.65
C ALA A 115 17.99 -2.90 4.05
N LEU A 116 18.00 -4.06 3.38
CA LEU A 116 18.86 -5.20 3.69
C LEU A 116 18.75 -5.68 5.15
N ARG A 117 17.57 -5.52 5.78
CA ARG A 117 17.30 -5.96 7.15
C ARG A 117 15.83 -6.36 7.35
N ARG A 118 15.56 -7.13 8.39
CA ARG A 118 14.21 -7.55 8.80
C ARG A 118 13.60 -6.59 9.81
N ASN A 119 12.32 -6.82 10.15
CA ASN A 119 11.56 -6.12 11.19
C ASN A 119 11.40 -4.62 10.91
N LEU A 120 10.94 -4.29 9.70
CA LEU A 120 10.65 -2.91 9.28
C LEU A 120 9.20 -2.53 9.55
N PHE A 121 8.28 -3.45 9.26
CA PHE A 121 6.90 -3.38 9.71
C PHE A 121 6.67 -4.39 10.84
N SER A 122 5.90 -3.98 11.85
CA SER A 122 5.29 -4.94 12.78
C SER A 122 4.11 -5.64 12.09
N VAL A 123 3.74 -6.82 12.58
CA VAL A 123 2.55 -7.55 12.12
C VAL A 123 1.29 -6.68 12.27
N GLU A 124 1.14 -6.03 13.44
CA GLU A 124 0.04 -5.09 13.72
C GLU A 124 -0.04 -3.98 12.67
N ARG A 125 1.10 -3.39 12.28
CA ARG A 125 1.12 -2.32 11.29
C ARG A 125 0.72 -2.82 9.90
N LEU A 126 1.16 -4.01 9.50
CA LEU A 126 0.75 -4.60 8.21
C LEU A 126 -0.76 -4.88 8.20
N LEU A 127 -1.30 -5.47 9.27
CA LEU A 127 -2.74 -5.70 9.37
C LEU A 127 -3.53 -4.38 9.34
N ALA A 128 -3.05 -3.33 10.02
CA ALA A 128 -3.68 -2.01 9.98
C ALA A 128 -3.70 -1.40 8.56
N ILE A 129 -2.61 -1.56 7.80
CA ILE A 129 -2.54 -1.12 6.40
C ILE A 129 -3.59 -1.87 5.55
N GLY A 130 -3.71 -3.18 5.74
CA GLY A 130 -4.65 -4.03 5.01
C GLY A 130 -6.12 -3.90 5.45
N ARG A 131 -6.40 -3.22 6.57
CA ARG A 131 -7.74 -3.10 7.16
C ARG A 131 -8.11 -1.64 7.36
N GLU A 132 -7.79 -1.05 8.50
CA GLU A 132 -8.27 0.29 8.90
C GLU A 132 -7.84 1.38 7.93
N ASP A 133 -6.58 1.37 7.50
CA ASP A 133 -6.06 2.42 6.62
C ASP A 133 -6.62 2.31 5.20
N SER A 134 -6.86 1.07 4.74
CA SER A 134 -7.53 0.79 3.47
C SER A 134 -9.01 1.19 3.52
N GLY A 135 -9.69 0.97 4.64
CA GLY A 135 -11.04 1.50 4.87
C GLY A 135 -11.08 3.03 4.84
N ALA A 136 -10.10 3.69 5.49
CA ALA A 136 -9.98 5.14 5.50
C ALA A 136 -9.73 5.73 4.11
N ALA A 137 -8.95 5.06 3.25
CA ALA A 137 -8.76 5.44 1.85
C ALA A 137 -10.08 5.53 1.07
N LEU A 138 -11.00 4.62 1.38
CA LEU A 138 -12.33 4.54 0.79
C LEU A 138 -13.37 5.44 1.49
N ALA A 139 -12.97 6.17 2.53
CA ALA A 139 -13.85 6.92 3.42
C ALA A 139 -14.95 6.02 4.04
N LEU A 140 -14.61 4.77 4.37
CA LEU A 140 -15.48 3.84 5.07
C LEU A 140 -15.26 3.93 6.57
N GLU A 141 -16.35 4.08 7.31
CA GLU A 141 -16.34 4.03 8.78
C GLU A 141 -16.56 2.61 9.31
N ASN A 142 -17.22 1.76 8.53
CA ASN A 142 -17.56 0.39 8.89
C ASN A 142 -17.51 -0.52 7.66
N TRP A 143 -17.27 -1.81 7.87
CA TRP A 143 -17.28 -2.85 6.83
C TRP A 143 -17.75 -4.18 7.42
N PRO A 144 -18.21 -5.13 6.58
CA PRO A 144 -18.68 -6.42 7.04
C PRO A 144 -17.62 -7.18 7.82
N GLU A 145 -18.06 -7.94 8.82
CA GLU A 145 -17.20 -8.91 9.51
C GLU A 145 -16.72 -9.98 8.53
N THR A 146 -15.50 -10.45 8.76
CA THR A 146 -14.89 -11.56 8.02
C THR A 146 -14.48 -12.63 9.03
N LEU A 147 -14.87 -13.87 8.77
CA LEU A 147 -14.53 -14.99 9.64
C LEU A 147 -13.21 -15.61 9.22
N LEU A 148 -12.33 -15.85 10.20
CA LEU A 148 -11.06 -16.53 10.01
C LEU A 148 -11.22 -18.03 10.30
N ASN A 149 -10.90 -18.89 9.32
CA ASN A 149 -10.94 -20.33 9.48
C ASN A 149 -9.66 -20.85 10.16
N LEU A 150 -9.68 -21.00 11.48
CA LEU A 150 -8.55 -21.51 12.27
C LEU A 150 -8.23 -22.99 11.98
N ASP A 151 -9.17 -23.76 11.42
CA ASP A 151 -8.95 -25.15 11.00
C ASP A 151 -8.31 -25.24 9.60
N HIS A 152 -8.12 -24.11 8.91
CA HIS A 152 -7.46 -24.09 7.60
C HIS A 152 -6.04 -24.68 7.70
N ARG A 153 -5.58 -25.38 6.65
CA ARG A 153 -4.27 -26.06 6.65
C ARG A 153 -3.09 -25.14 7.00
N SER A 154 -3.21 -23.84 6.74
CA SER A 154 -2.19 -22.83 7.04
C SER A 154 -2.21 -22.33 8.49
N LEU A 155 -3.31 -22.56 9.23
CA LEU A 155 -3.51 -22.07 10.60
C LEU A 155 -3.70 -23.18 11.62
N ARG A 156 -4.00 -24.41 11.18
CA ARG A 156 -4.26 -25.54 12.08
C ARG A 156 -3.05 -25.80 12.98
N GLY A 157 -3.26 -25.66 14.29
CA GLY A 157 -2.24 -25.89 15.32
C GLY A 157 -1.34 -24.68 15.61
N VAL A 158 -1.58 -23.53 14.96
CA VAL A 158 -0.96 -22.25 15.33
C VAL A 158 -1.51 -21.82 16.69
N SER A 159 -0.64 -21.32 17.57
CA SER A 159 -1.05 -20.81 18.88
C SER A 159 -1.82 -19.50 18.73
N GLU A 160 -2.75 -19.19 19.64
CA GLU A 160 -3.51 -17.92 19.59
C GLU A 160 -2.59 -16.69 19.53
N ALA A 161 -1.44 -16.74 20.20
CA ALA A 161 -0.46 -15.64 20.23
C ALA A 161 0.24 -15.42 18.87
N ASP A 162 0.23 -16.41 17.98
CA ASP A 162 0.94 -16.38 16.70
C ASP A 162 -0.01 -16.25 15.49
N VAL A 163 -1.34 -16.22 15.70
CA VAL A 163 -2.33 -16.21 14.62
C VAL A 163 -2.13 -15.04 13.67
N ASP A 164 -1.94 -13.82 14.17
CA ASP A 164 -1.76 -12.64 13.33
C ASP A 164 -0.50 -12.72 12.45
N ALA A 165 0.60 -13.24 13.03
CA ALA A 165 1.84 -13.43 12.29
C ALA A 165 1.67 -14.52 11.22
N ALA A 166 1.02 -15.64 11.57
CA ALA A 166 0.72 -16.71 10.63
C ALA A 166 -0.25 -16.27 9.53
N LEU A 167 -1.21 -15.39 9.85
CA LEU A 167 -2.14 -14.80 8.90
C LEU A 167 -1.38 -14.03 7.83
N VAL A 168 -0.52 -13.08 8.22
CA VAL A 168 0.24 -12.28 7.26
C VAL A 168 1.25 -13.13 6.50
N PHE A 169 2.04 -13.97 7.19
CA PHE A 169 3.24 -14.57 6.58
C PHE A 169 3.08 -16.02 6.10
N SER A 170 1.94 -16.68 6.36
CA SER A 170 1.75 -18.10 6.01
C SER A 170 0.39 -18.43 5.38
N CYS A 171 -0.50 -17.44 5.25
CA CYS A 171 -1.85 -17.65 4.70
C CYS A 171 -2.06 -16.94 3.37
N SER A 172 -3.05 -17.40 2.63
CA SER A 172 -3.67 -16.67 1.53
C SER A 172 -5.08 -16.27 1.93
N SER A 173 -5.72 -15.44 1.12
CA SER A 173 -7.11 -15.01 1.33
C SER A 173 -8.14 -16.14 1.43
N ASP A 174 -7.77 -17.38 1.11
CA ASP A 174 -8.59 -18.60 1.27
C ASP A 174 -8.85 -19.00 2.74
N VAL A 175 -8.14 -18.38 3.70
CA VAL A 175 -8.44 -18.52 5.14
C VAL A 175 -9.69 -17.75 5.58
N PHE A 176 -10.16 -16.81 4.77
CA PHE A 176 -11.30 -15.98 5.10
C PHE A 176 -12.59 -16.56 4.53
N SER A 177 -13.67 -16.39 5.28
CA SER A 177 -15.04 -16.68 4.84
C SER A 177 -15.97 -15.54 5.22
N ARG A 178 -17.05 -15.37 4.45
CA ARG A 178 -18.13 -14.46 4.84
C ARG A 178 -18.98 -15.14 5.92
N PRO A 179 -19.47 -14.40 6.93
CA PRO A 179 -20.39 -14.92 7.93
C PRO A 179 -21.69 -15.46 7.31
#